data_AF-A0A9E3XZD2-F1
#
_entry.id   AF-A0A9E3XZD2-F1
#
_cell.length_a   1.000
_cell.length_b   1.000
_cell.length_c   1.000
_cell.angle_alpha   90.00
_cell.angle_beta   90.00
_cell.angle_gamma   90.00
#
_symmetry.space_group_name_H-M   'P 1'
#
loop_
_entity.id
_entity.type
_entity.pdbx_description
1 polymer ?
#
loop_
_entity_poly.entity_id
_entity_poly.type
_entity_poly.pdbx_seq_one_letter_code
_entity_poly.pdbx_strand_id
1 'polypeptide(L)'
;QDVSLAASSGLAFFILAVVLDRIAQPATGASSGLFSRTLAAWRARKVPELLLEHPDFNPGLSAAEGNAAQGVAQGVHPRERVAIAVTAVGAAVMVVAVLLPWASGAALVTSYSRRADEALPGMTFNGLAAQGGSWFGIVLLVLAVAALAGCVAVLARPGRTPRWLAPDGAALLATAGLVVALAAVLLQPNDNAVDFERGAGPWVALAGGVVAVAGGAVWLRIAPAAPRRPLRRRVGWASLVLGGLAVVLALAAVFSTWSIDRREGAVITPELQAQIDEVMEKARAGEIEQAVAATEVAVIRAGAKANAADLIDGASSRGAGLGLVTLGIAAAAAVGAAVTAGLIGFADRRRWVGGVVAMGLGLGLIGLAIGWAGSLARATDLKFSSGVGVLFAGLAGLSALFAGRLVVAGFERTLVYEGSAQVHATDRKETTP
;
A
#
# COMPACT_ATOMS: atom_id res chain seq x y z
N GLN A 1 -9.40 23.54 11.53
CA GLN A 1 -8.35 23.48 10.50
C GLN A 1 -8.64 24.59 9.50
N ASP A 2 -7.66 25.43 9.17
CA ASP A 2 -7.84 26.54 8.23
C ASP A 2 -8.12 26.03 6.81
N VAL A 3 -9.35 26.23 6.35
CA VAL A 3 -9.84 25.82 5.01
C VAL A 3 -9.03 26.49 3.90
N SER A 4 -8.47 27.68 4.16
CA SER A 4 -7.63 28.44 3.23
C SER A 4 -6.26 27.78 2.99
N LEU A 5 -5.68 27.10 3.98
CA LEU A 5 -4.41 26.36 3.83
C LEU A 5 -4.60 25.02 3.09
N ALA A 6 -5.74 24.36 3.32
CA ALA A 6 -6.10 23.15 2.59
C ALA A 6 -6.42 23.44 1.11
N ALA A 7 -7.07 24.57 0.82
CA ALA A 7 -7.37 25.00 -0.55
C ALA A 7 -6.11 25.43 -1.33
N SER A 8 -5.17 26.13 -0.69
CA SER A 8 -3.93 26.59 -1.36
C SER A 8 -2.95 25.46 -1.65
N SER A 9 -2.86 24.45 -0.77
CA SER A 9 -2.09 23.23 -1.04
C SER A 9 -2.70 22.41 -2.17
N GLY A 10 -4.02 22.28 -2.24
CA GLY A 10 -4.72 21.62 -3.36
C GLY A 10 -4.46 22.27 -4.71
N LEU A 11 -4.48 23.62 -4.78
CA LEU A 11 -4.17 24.38 -6.00
C LEU A 11 -2.70 24.19 -6.43
N ALA A 12 -1.76 24.21 -5.48
CA ALA A 12 -0.34 24.02 -5.78
C ALA A 12 -0.05 22.60 -6.32
N PHE A 13 -0.69 21.58 -5.75
CA PHE A 13 -0.59 20.20 -6.27
C PHE A 13 -1.24 20.05 -7.64
N PHE A 14 -2.38 20.73 -7.89
CA PHE A 14 -3.02 20.73 -9.20
C PHE A 14 -2.15 21.38 -10.28
N ILE A 15 -1.57 22.55 -10.00
CA ILE A 15 -0.66 23.22 -10.95
C ILE A 15 0.58 22.36 -11.22
N LEU A 16 1.17 21.78 -10.17
CA LEU A 16 2.30 20.86 -10.32
C LEU A 16 1.92 19.65 -11.18
N ALA A 17 0.74 19.06 -10.95
CA ALA A 17 0.24 17.92 -11.73
C ALA A 17 0.04 18.28 -13.21
N VAL A 18 -0.53 19.45 -13.51
CA VAL A 18 -0.74 19.94 -14.88
C VAL A 18 0.59 20.22 -15.59
N VAL A 19 1.57 20.79 -14.88
CA VAL A 19 2.91 21.04 -15.44
C VAL A 19 3.62 19.72 -15.72
N LEU A 20 3.56 18.75 -14.79
CA LEU A 20 4.13 17.43 -14.98
C LEU A 20 3.43 16.67 -16.11
N ASP A 21 2.11 16.80 -16.24
CA ASP A 21 1.33 16.21 -17.33
C ASP A 21 1.74 16.80 -18.70
N ARG A 22 1.89 18.12 -18.80
CA ARG A 22 2.37 18.75 -20.03
C ARG A 22 3.80 18.39 -20.40
N ILE A 23 4.69 18.21 -19.42
CA ILE A 23 6.07 17.78 -19.67
C ILE A 23 6.13 16.29 -20.07
N ALA A 24 5.19 15.49 -19.58
CA ALA A 24 5.08 14.06 -19.89
C ALA A 24 4.45 13.77 -21.26
N GLN A 25 3.61 14.67 -21.78
CA GLN A 25 2.95 14.50 -23.07
C GLN A 25 3.94 14.54 -24.25
N PRO A 26 3.79 13.65 -25.26
CA PRO A 26 4.57 13.73 -26.49
C PRO A 26 4.20 14.98 -27.31
N ALA A 27 5.20 15.62 -27.91
CA ALA A 27 4.95 16.68 -28.89
C ALA A 27 4.38 16.07 -30.19
N THR A 28 3.63 16.84 -30.98
CA THR A 28 3.11 16.40 -32.29
C THR A 28 4.25 15.89 -33.18
N GLY A 29 4.24 14.59 -33.49
CA GLY A 29 5.27 13.92 -34.30
C GLY A 29 6.40 13.25 -33.51
N ALA A 30 6.41 13.33 -32.17
CA ALA A 30 7.36 12.62 -31.31
C ALA A 30 6.64 11.52 -30.50
N SER A 31 7.32 10.41 -30.21
CA SER A 31 6.76 9.29 -29.44
C SER A 31 6.97 9.45 -27.93
N SER A 32 7.82 10.39 -27.50
CA SER A 32 8.20 10.57 -26.10
C SER A 32 8.09 12.03 -25.60
N GLY A 33 7.85 12.16 -24.28
CA GLY A 33 7.71 13.45 -23.59
C GLY A 33 9.04 14.19 -23.42
N LEU A 34 8.96 15.51 -23.17
CA LEU A 34 10.08 16.45 -23.23
C LEU A 34 11.22 16.08 -22.26
N PHE A 35 10.90 15.61 -21.04
CA PHE A 35 11.89 15.20 -20.05
C PHE A 35 12.67 13.95 -20.47
N SER A 36 12.00 13.00 -21.14
CA SER A 36 12.68 11.79 -21.61
C SER A 36 13.66 12.10 -22.74
N ARG A 37 13.31 13.06 -23.61
CA ARG A 37 14.14 13.52 -24.72
C ARG A 37 15.36 14.30 -24.22
N THR A 38 15.17 15.20 -23.26
CA THR A 38 16.31 15.92 -22.64
C THR A 38 17.23 14.97 -21.87
N LEU A 39 16.68 13.99 -21.16
CA LEU A 39 17.49 12.98 -20.47
C LEU A 39 18.24 12.07 -21.44
N ALA A 40 17.61 11.68 -22.56
CA ALA A 40 18.24 10.91 -23.63
C ALA A 40 19.39 11.69 -24.29
N ALA A 41 19.14 12.97 -24.63
CA ALA A 41 20.17 13.88 -25.15
C ALA A 41 21.32 14.07 -24.15
N TRP A 42 21.02 14.20 -22.86
CA TRP A 42 22.03 14.37 -21.82
C TRP A 42 22.88 13.11 -21.62
N ARG A 43 22.28 11.91 -21.68
CA ARG A 43 23.00 10.63 -21.63
C ARG A 43 23.88 10.41 -22.85
N ALA A 44 23.43 10.85 -24.02
CA ALA A 44 24.18 10.77 -25.27
C ALA A 44 25.24 11.88 -25.43
N ARG A 45 25.43 12.77 -24.43
CA ARG A 45 26.38 13.89 -24.51
C ARG A 45 27.82 13.47 -24.88
N LYS A 46 28.25 12.27 -24.47
CA LYS A 46 29.59 11.75 -24.77
C LYS A 46 29.68 11.03 -26.12
N VAL A 47 28.56 10.54 -26.65
CA VAL A 47 28.49 9.80 -27.92
C VAL A 47 27.19 10.22 -28.63
N PRO A 48 27.20 11.34 -29.38
CA PRO A 48 25.99 11.92 -29.96
C PRO A 48 25.39 11.06 -31.08
N GLU A 49 26.18 10.17 -31.68
CA GLU A 49 25.74 9.22 -32.72
C GLU A 49 24.62 8.30 -32.23
N LEU A 50 24.54 8.00 -30.92
CA LEU A 50 23.46 7.22 -30.31
C LEU A 50 22.07 7.89 -30.44
N LEU A 51 22.01 9.19 -30.73
CA LEU A 51 20.75 9.88 -30.99
C LEU A 51 20.21 9.59 -32.39
N LEU A 52 21.08 9.26 -33.36
CA LEU A 52 20.66 8.92 -34.73
C LEU A 52 19.96 7.56 -34.80
N GLU A 53 20.18 6.70 -33.82
CA GLU A 53 19.48 5.42 -33.65
C GLU A 53 18.15 5.57 -32.90
N HIS A 54 17.85 6.75 -32.36
CA HIS A 54 16.67 6.99 -31.54
C HIS A 54 15.51 7.52 -32.41
N PRO A 55 14.33 6.86 -32.44
CA PRO A 55 13.25 7.19 -33.37
C PRO A 55 12.68 8.62 -33.17
N ASP A 56 12.76 9.17 -31.94
CA ASP A 56 12.38 10.56 -31.64
C ASP A 56 13.34 11.64 -32.18
N PHE A 57 14.55 11.24 -32.58
CA PHE A 57 15.59 12.13 -33.12
C PHE A 57 15.93 11.79 -34.59
N ASN A 58 15.53 10.60 -35.06
CA ASN A 58 15.62 10.17 -36.45
C ASN A 58 14.27 9.61 -36.94
N PRO A 59 13.41 10.45 -37.54
CA PRO A 59 12.07 10.06 -38.00
C PRO A 59 12.09 9.01 -39.14
N GLY A 60 13.24 8.80 -39.81
CA GLY A 60 13.40 7.76 -40.84
C GLY A 60 13.38 6.33 -40.29
N LEU A 61 13.70 6.13 -39.00
CA LEU A 61 13.61 4.82 -38.33
C LEU A 61 12.17 4.45 -37.97
N SER A 62 11.35 5.44 -37.61
CA SER A 62 9.92 5.26 -37.28
C SER A 62 9.11 4.70 -38.45
N ALA A 63 9.45 5.11 -39.69
CA ALA A 63 8.82 4.59 -40.91
C ALA A 63 9.24 3.16 -41.27
N ALA A 64 10.47 2.75 -40.90
CA ALA A 64 10.99 1.40 -41.13
C ALA A 64 10.47 0.37 -40.11
N GLU A 65 10.26 0.77 -38.85
CA GLU A 65 9.66 -0.07 -37.80
C GLU A 65 8.17 -0.37 -38.05
N GLY A 66 7.47 0.47 -38.82
CA GLY A 66 6.07 0.24 -39.21
C GLY A 66 5.84 -1.03 -40.06
N ASN A 67 6.89 -1.60 -40.66
CA ASN A 67 6.84 -2.80 -41.49
C ASN A 67 7.41 -4.06 -40.82
N ALA A 68 7.85 -3.98 -39.55
CA ALA A 68 8.19 -5.18 -38.80
C ALA A 68 6.89 -5.93 -38.46
N ALA A 69 6.77 -7.19 -38.90
CA ALA A 69 5.58 -8.04 -38.72
C ALA A 69 4.95 -7.84 -37.34
N GLN A 70 3.76 -7.24 -37.29
CA GLN A 70 3.07 -6.94 -36.03
C GLN A 70 2.66 -8.25 -35.37
N GLY A 71 3.45 -8.69 -34.39
CA GLY A 71 3.11 -9.86 -33.59
C GLY A 71 1.82 -9.62 -32.80
N VAL A 72 0.88 -10.56 -32.85
CA VAL A 72 -0.37 -10.51 -32.08
C VAL A 72 -0.10 -11.10 -30.70
N ALA A 73 -0.52 -10.41 -29.64
CA ALA A 73 -0.38 -10.93 -28.29
C ALA A 73 -1.07 -12.30 -28.15
N GLN A 74 -0.38 -13.26 -27.53
CA GLN A 74 -0.91 -14.61 -27.39
C GLN A 74 -2.28 -14.61 -26.68
N GLY A 75 -3.27 -15.33 -27.20
CA GLY A 75 -4.58 -15.45 -26.56
C GLY A 75 -4.54 -16.05 -25.15
N VAL A 76 -5.62 -15.91 -24.39
CA VAL A 76 -5.75 -16.48 -23.03
C VAL A 76 -6.08 -17.97 -23.11
N HIS A 77 -5.20 -18.81 -22.57
CA HIS A 77 -5.38 -20.27 -22.56
C HIS A 77 -6.46 -20.73 -21.58
N PRO A 78 -7.11 -21.89 -21.79
CA PRO A 78 -8.14 -22.40 -20.87
C PRO A 78 -7.68 -22.53 -19.42
N ARG A 79 -6.45 -23.02 -19.20
CA ARG A 79 -5.85 -23.11 -17.86
C ARG A 79 -5.63 -21.72 -17.23
N GLU A 80 -5.31 -20.73 -18.05
CA GLU A 80 -5.18 -19.33 -17.62
C GLU A 80 -6.53 -18.78 -17.17
N ARG A 81 -7.62 -19.08 -17.89
CA ARG A 81 -8.98 -18.67 -17.52
C ARG A 81 -9.40 -19.17 -16.15
N VAL A 82 -9.05 -20.42 -15.80
CA VAL A 82 -9.34 -20.97 -14.47
C VAL A 82 -8.60 -20.19 -13.38
N ALA A 83 -7.30 -19.92 -13.57
CA ALA A 83 -6.53 -19.15 -12.60
C ALA A 83 -7.04 -17.70 -12.46
N ILE A 84 -7.44 -17.08 -13.57
CA ILE A 84 -8.10 -15.77 -13.59
C ILE A 84 -9.41 -15.82 -12.80
N ALA A 85 -10.25 -16.83 -13.03
CA ALA A 85 -11.52 -16.98 -12.33
C ALA A 85 -11.32 -17.16 -10.82
N VAL A 86 -10.37 -17.98 -10.38
CA VAL A 86 -10.06 -18.13 -8.95
C VAL A 86 -9.59 -16.80 -8.33
N THR A 87 -8.72 -16.07 -9.04
CA THR A 87 -8.26 -14.74 -8.61
C THR A 87 -9.43 -13.76 -8.47
N ALA A 88 -10.30 -13.72 -9.48
CA ALA A 88 -11.48 -12.87 -9.53
C ALA A 88 -12.48 -13.18 -8.41
N VAL A 89 -12.72 -14.47 -8.14
CA VAL A 89 -13.59 -14.91 -7.03
C VAL A 89 -13.03 -14.44 -5.70
N GLY A 90 -11.74 -14.67 -5.43
CA GLY A 90 -11.12 -14.19 -4.19
C GLY A 90 -11.19 -12.65 -4.04
N ALA A 91 -10.96 -11.92 -5.13
CA ALA A 91 -11.11 -10.46 -5.15
C ALA A 91 -12.55 -10.01 -4.89
N ALA A 92 -13.55 -10.68 -5.50
CA ALA A 92 -14.96 -10.41 -5.26
C ALA A 92 -15.37 -10.68 -3.80
N VAL A 93 -14.84 -11.76 -3.19
CA VAL A 93 -15.05 -12.04 -1.76
C VAL A 93 -14.50 -10.92 -0.88
N MET A 94 -13.32 -10.37 -1.19
CA MET A 94 -12.79 -9.20 -0.46
C MET A 94 -13.69 -7.97 -0.59
N VAL A 95 -14.27 -7.72 -1.77
CA VAL A 95 -15.24 -6.61 -1.98
C VAL A 95 -16.47 -6.80 -1.10
N VAL A 96 -17.05 -8.01 -1.08
CA VAL A 96 -18.22 -8.31 -0.23
C VAL A 96 -17.86 -8.21 1.26
N ALA A 97 -16.67 -8.66 1.65
CA ALA A 97 -16.21 -8.63 3.04
C ALA A 97 -16.13 -7.22 3.64
N VAL A 98 -15.89 -6.20 2.81
CA VAL A 98 -15.90 -4.79 3.23
C VAL A 98 -17.29 -4.34 3.69
N LEU A 99 -18.36 -4.97 3.17
CA LEU A 99 -19.75 -4.65 3.53
C LEU A 99 -20.23 -5.38 4.80
N LEU A 100 -19.51 -6.42 5.24
CA LEU A 100 -19.79 -7.16 6.47
C LEU A 100 -19.40 -6.35 7.72
N PRO A 101 -19.84 -6.76 8.93
CA PRO A 101 -19.38 -6.17 10.19
C PRO A 101 -17.86 -6.31 10.39
N TRP A 102 -17.17 -5.22 10.71
CA TRP A 102 -15.75 -5.17 11.04
C TRP A 102 -15.50 -4.97 12.54
N ALA A 103 -16.37 -4.19 13.19
CA ALA A 103 -16.30 -3.93 14.62
C ALA A 103 -17.71 -3.74 15.21
N SER A 104 -17.89 -4.16 16.46
CA SER A 104 -19.08 -3.92 17.27
C SER A 104 -18.68 -3.51 18.68
N GLY A 105 -19.57 -2.77 19.36
CA GLY A 105 -19.36 -2.30 20.73
C GLY A 105 -18.39 -1.12 20.87
N ALA A 106 -17.34 -1.05 20.03
CA ALA A 106 -16.43 0.08 19.93
C ALA A 106 -15.81 0.14 18.53
N ALA A 107 -15.15 1.26 18.19
CA ALA A 107 -14.39 1.33 16.95
C ALA A 107 -13.03 0.63 17.08
N LEU A 108 -12.55 -0.01 16.02
CA LEU A 108 -11.23 -0.67 16.04
C LEU A 108 -10.07 0.33 16.01
N VAL A 109 -10.06 1.27 15.04
CA VAL A 109 -8.93 2.19 14.85
C VAL A 109 -9.20 3.55 15.47
N THR A 110 -10.40 4.11 15.27
CA THR A 110 -10.69 5.48 15.71
C THR A 110 -10.89 5.59 17.21
N SER A 111 -11.07 4.47 17.93
CA SER A 111 -11.05 4.46 19.40
C SER A 111 -9.70 4.89 19.98
N TYR A 112 -8.59 4.68 19.26
CA TYR A 112 -7.29 5.22 19.68
C TYR A 112 -7.27 6.74 19.70
N SER A 113 -7.91 7.39 18.72
CA SER A 113 -7.81 8.83 18.51
C SER A 113 -9.01 9.62 18.97
N ARG A 114 -10.15 8.97 19.21
CA ARG A 114 -11.42 9.61 19.54
C ARG A 114 -12.10 8.89 20.69
N ARG A 115 -12.23 9.57 21.85
CA ARG A 115 -12.85 8.99 23.06
C ARG A 115 -14.33 8.62 22.84
N ALA A 116 -15.03 9.39 22.01
CA ALA A 116 -16.42 9.07 21.65
C ALA A 116 -16.58 7.73 20.91
N ASP A 117 -15.49 7.16 20.40
CA ASP A 117 -15.49 5.90 19.68
C ASP A 117 -14.98 4.72 20.56
N GLU A 118 -14.66 4.98 21.83
CA GLU A 118 -14.21 3.96 22.82
C GLU A 118 -15.38 3.11 23.33
N ALA A 119 -16.60 3.66 23.41
CA ALA A 119 -17.79 2.93 23.86
C ALA A 119 -19.01 3.29 22.99
N LEU A 120 -19.43 2.34 22.17
CA LEU A 120 -20.53 2.42 21.20
C LEU A 120 -21.45 1.19 21.37
N PRO A 121 -22.07 1.02 22.56
CA PRO A 121 -22.83 -0.18 22.89
C PRO A 121 -24.01 -0.37 21.93
N GLY A 122 -24.18 -1.61 21.47
CA GLY A 122 -25.24 -1.99 20.52
C GLY A 122 -25.03 -1.53 19.08
N MET A 123 -23.93 -0.84 18.77
CA MET A 123 -23.61 -0.43 17.40
C MET A 123 -22.70 -1.46 16.71
N THR A 124 -22.93 -1.65 15.41
CA THR A 124 -22.12 -2.52 14.54
C THR A 124 -21.76 -1.76 13.28
N PHE A 125 -20.51 -1.86 12.86
CA PHE A 125 -19.95 -1.05 11.78
C PHE A 125 -19.34 -1.94 10.70
N ASN A 126 -19.62 -1.62 9.44
CA ASN A 126 -18.93 -2.25 8.32
C ASN A 126 -17.58 -1.57 8.01
N GLY A 127 -16.82 -2.12 7.06
CA GLY A 127 -15.49 -1.62 6.72
C GLY A 127 -15.45 -0.19 6.17
N LEU A 128 -16.58 0.35 5.70
CA LEU A 128 -16.68 1.69 5.07
C LEU A 128 -17.27 2.75 6.00
N ALA A 129 -17.90 2.32 7.10
CA ALA A 129 -18.62 3.18 8.02
C ALA A 129 -17.75 4.36 8.50
N ALA A 130 -18.39 5.52 8.65
CA ALA A 130 -17.71 6.75 9.06
C ALA A 130 -17.22 6.70 10.51
N GLN A 131 -18.00 6.04 11.36
CA GLN A 131 -17.69 5.71 12.73
C GLN A 131 -17.54 4.18 12.79
N GLY A 132 -16.54 3.68 13.51
CA GLY A 132 -16.27 2.24 13.65
C GLY A 132 -15.74 1.49 12.43
N GLY A 133 -15.92 2.01 11.20
CA GLY A 133 -15.20 1.57 10.00
C GLY A 133 -13.78 2.11 9.96
N SER A 134 -13.03 1.82 8.89
CA SER A 134 -11.64 2.27 8.79
C SER A 134 -11.17 2.46 7.35
N TRP A 135 -10.09 3.23 7.18
CA TRP A 135 -9.41 3.31 5.89
C TRP A 135 -8.82 1.98 5.44
N PHE A 136 -8.62 1.00 6.33
CA PHE A 136 -8.27 -0.36 5.91
C PHE A 136 -9.33 -0.98 4.99
N GLY A 137 -10.62 -0.78 5.30
CA GLY A 137 -11.72 -1.24 4.43
C GLY A 137 -11.74 -0.52 3.08
N ILE A 138 -11.49 0.80 3.06
CA ILE A 138 -11.42 1.59 1.82
C ILE A 138 -10.24 1.17 0.95
N VAL A 139 -9.05 1.06 1.54
CA VAL A 139 -7.84 0.64 0.82
C VAL A 139 -8.02 -0.79 0.28
N LEU A 140 -8.55 -1.70 1.10
CA LEU A 140 -8.85 -3.07 0.66
C LEU A 140 -9.82 -3.08 -0.52
N LEU A 141 -10.90 -2.29 -0.45
CA LEU A 141 -11.88 -2.17 -1.53
C LEU A 141 -11.23 -1.72 -2.83
N VAL A 142 -10.41 -0.66 -2.78
CA VAL A 142 -9.69 -0.14 -3.96
C VAL A 142 -8.77 -1.21 -4.56
N LEU A 143 -7.99 -1.91 -3.73
CA LEU A 143 -7.09 -2.96 -4.17
C LEU A 143 -7.84 -4.15 -4.79
N ALA A 144 -8.94 -4.59 -4.16
CA ALA A 144 -9.75 -5.70 -4.62
C ALA A 144 -10.47 -5.40 -5.94
N VAL A 145 -11.05 -4.19 -6.07
CA VAL A 145 -11.69 -3.73 -7.31
C VAL A 145 -10.66 -3.62 -8.44
N ALA A 146 -9.46 -3.08 -8.16
CA ALA A 146 -8.40 -2.99 -9.16
C ALA A 146 -7.90 -4.38 -9.60
N ALA A 147 -7.78 -5.34 -8.68
CA ALA A 147 -7.43 -6.73 -9.00
C ALA A 147 -8.50 -7.40 -9.88
N LEU A 148 -9.79 -7.18 -9.57
CA LEU A 148 -10.91 -7.67 -10.37
C LEU A 148 -10.94 -7.03 -11.76
N ALA A 149 -10.69 -5.72 -11.84
CA ALA A 149 -10.56 -5.00 -13.11
C ALA A 149 -9.41 -5.55 -13.96
N GLY A 150 -8.29 -5.94 -13.34
CA GLY A 150 -7.19 -6.63 -14.02
C GLY A 150 -7.61 -7.97 -14.62
N CYS A 151 -8.36 -8.77 -13.87
CA CYS A 151 -8.91 -10.04 -14.35
C CYS A 151 -9.81 -9.83 -15.59
N VAL A 152 -10.74 -8.88 -15.51
CA VAL A 152 -11.65 -8.54 -16.62
C VAL A 152 -10.89 -7.98 -17.82
N ALA A 153 -9.92 -7.10 -17.59
CA ALA A 153 -9.15 -6.46 -18.65
C ALA A 153 -8.35 -7.49 -19.47
N VAL A 154 -7.71 -8.46 -18.81
CA VAL A 154 -6.96 -9.51 -19.54
C VAL A 154 -7.88 -10.44 -20.32
N LEU A 155 -9.06 -10.79 -19.76
CA LEU A 155 -10.05 -11.60 -20.49
C LEU A 155 -10.61 -10.87 -21.71
N ALA A 156 -10.87 -9.56 -21.59
CA ALA A 156 -11.43 -8.75 -22.67
C ALA A 156 -10.40 -8.39 -23.75
N ARG A 157 -9.16 -8.06 -23.36
CA ARG A 157 -8.13 -7.53 -24.26
C ARG A 157 -6.73 -8.09 -23.90
N PRO A 158 -6.46 -9.37 -24.19
CA PRO A 158 -5.18 -9.99 -23.86
C PRO A 158 -4.01 -9.21 -24.47
N GLY A 159 -3.02 -8.84 -23.65
CA GLY A 159 -1.80 -8.16 -24.10
C GLY A 159 -1.95 -6.68 -24.48
N ARG A 160 -3.15 -6.10 -24.39
CA ARG A 160 -3.41 -4.65 -24.60
C ARG A 160 -3.86 -3.95 -23.32
N THR A 161 -3.54 -4.53 -22.17
CA THR A 161 -3.87 -4.00 -20.85
C THR A 161 -2.76 -3.10 -20.32
N PRO A 162 -3.07 -2.01 -19.61
CA PRO A 162 -2.06 -1.29 -18.84
C PRO A 162 -1.45 -2.24 -17.80
N ARG A 163 -0.19 -2.02 -17.42
CA ARG A 163 0.56 -2.99 -16.61
C ARG A 163 -0.06 -3.30 -15.24
N TRP A 164 -0.71 -2.31 -14.63
CA TRP A 164 -1.44 -2.52 -13.36
C TRP A 164 -2.67 -3.41 -13.49
N LEU A 165 -3.17 -3.61 -14.72
CA LEU A 165 -4.30 -4.48 -15.04
C LEU A 165 -3.86 -5.76 -15.79
N ALA A 166 -2.55 -6.03 -15.86
CA ALA A 166 -1.98 -7.25 -16.41
C ALA A 166 -1.90 -8.35 -15.32
N PRO A 167 -1.52 -9.60 -15.63
CA PRO A 167 -1.48 -10.70 -14.66
C PRO A 167 -0.64 -10.41 -13.41
N ASP A 168 0.51 -9.75 -13.57
CA ASP A 168 1.36 -9.24 -12.49
C ASP A 168 0.67 -8.16 -11.66
N GLY A 169 -0.03 -7.24 -12.31
CA GLY A 169 -0.88 -6.24 -11.65
C GLY A 169 -1.98 -6.86 -10.79
N ALA A 170 -2.72 -7.83 -11.31
CA ALA A 170 -3.77 -8.50 -10.53
C ALA A 170 -3.20 -9.26 -9.33
N ALA A 171 -2.09 -9.99 -9.52
CA ALA A 171 -1.46 -10.76 -8.44
C ALA A 171 -0.82 -9.87 -7.36
N LEU A 172 -0.16 -8.77 -7.74
CA LEU A 172 0.40 -7.83 -6.74
C LEU A 172 -0.72 -7.11 -5.97
N LEU A 173 -1.81 -6.72 -6.63
CA LEU A 173 -2.94 -6.06 -5.99
C LEU A 173 -3.67 -7.00 -5.03
N ALA A 174 -3.85 -8.26 -5.41
CA ALA A 174 -4.37 -9.30 -4.52
C ALA A 174 -3.47 -9.51 -3.29
N THR A 175 -2.15 -9.54 -3.50
CA THR A 175 -1.16 -9.68 -2.41
C THR A 175 -1.21 -8.47 -1.47
N ALA A 176 -1.32 -7.27 -2.01
CA ALA A 176 -1.47 -6.05 -1.22
C ALA A 176 -2.78 -6.07 -0.41
N GLY A 177 -3.90 -6.49 -1.02
CA GLY A 177 -5.19 -6.64 -0.36
C GLY A 177 -5.12 -7.65 0.79
N LEU A 178 -4.45 -8.79 0.58
CA LEU A 178 -4.21 -9.79 1.63
C LEU A 178 -3.44 -9.19 2.82
N VAL A 179 -2.40 -8.40 2.56
CA VAL A 179 -1.64 -7.72 3.61
C VAL A 179 -2.51 -6.75 4.40
N VAL A 180 -3.34 -5.95 3.72
CA VAL A 180 -4.25 -5.00 4.39
C VAL A 180 -5.29 -5.73 5.25
N ALA A 181 -5.84 -6.85 4.75
CA ALA A 181 -6.76 -7.69 5.52
C ALA A 181 -6.07 -8.33 6.73
N LEU A 182 -4.85 -8.85 6.55
CA LEU A 182 -4.03 -9.39 7.64
C LEU A 182 -3.73 -8.34 8.70
N ALA A 183 -3.37 -7.12 8.30
CA ALA A 183 -3.13 -6.02 9.22
C ALA A 183 -4.39 -5.67 10.02
N ALA A 184 -5.57 -5.62 9.38
CA ALA A 184 -6.83 -5.38 10.08
C ALA A 184 -7.18 -6.49 11.09
N VAL A 185 -6.82 -7.74 10.80
CA VAL A 185 -6.98 -8.88 11.72
C VAL A 185 -5.95 -8.87 12.85
N LEU A 186 -4.71 -8.44 12.62
CA LEU A 186 -3.68 -8.44 13.65
C LEU A 186 -3.65 -7.17 14.50
N LEU A 187 -4.31 -6.10 14.04
CA LEU A 187 -4.44 -4.84 14.75
C LEU A 187 -5.06 -5.06 16.13
N GLN A 188 -4.38 -4.62 17.19
CA GLN A 188 -4.92 -4.71 18.54
C GLN A 188 -5.97 -3.59 18.77
N PRO A 189 -7.04 -3.87 19.53
CA PRO A 189 -7.97 -2.82 19.95
C PRO A 189 -7.34 -1.91 21.01
N ASN A 190 -7.85 -0.69 21.14
CA ASN A 190 -7.46 0.22 22.22
C ASN A 190 -7.84 -0.37 23.59
N ASP A 191 -6.97 -0.24 24.59
CA ASP A 191 -7.21 -0.69 25.97
C ASP A 191 -8.46 -0.02 26.60
N ASN A 192 -8.81 1.18 26.15
CA ASN A 192 -10.02 1.88 26.61
C ASN A 192 -11.30 1.45 25.88
N ALA A 193 -11.22 0.58 24.85
CA ALA A 193 -12.37 0.18 24.07
C ALA A 193 -13.28 -0.77 24.88
N VAL A 194 -14.48 -0.30 25.22
CA VAL A 194 -15.46 -1.03 26.03
C VAL A 194 -16.26 -1.97 25.13
N ASP A 195 -16.40 -3.23 25.55
CA ASP A 195 -17.16 -4.28 24.85
C ASP A 195 -16.78 -4.43 23.36
N PHE A 196 -15.51 -4.17 23.01
CA PHE A 196 -15.04 -4.32 21.64
C PHE A 196 -15.13 -5.78 21.18
N GLU A 197 -15.85 -5.99 20.10
CA GLU A 197 -15.91 -7.26 19.40
C GLU A 197 -15.48 -7.09 17.94
N ARG A 198 -14.65 -8.02 17.47
CA ARG A 198 -14.22 -8.04 16.07
C ARG A 198 -15.25 -8.75 15.21
N GLY A 199 -15.76 -8.04 14.21
CA GLY A 199 -16.71 -8.59 13.25
C GLY A 199 -16.09 -9.61 12.28
N ALA A 200 -16.95 -10.28 11.51
CA ALA A 200 -16.56 -11.32 10.55
C ALA A 200 -15.84 -10.76 9.29
N GLY A 201 -16.04 -9.49 8.96
CA GLY A 201 -15.56 -8.86 7.72
C GLY A 201 -14.05 -9.00 7.49
N PRO A 202 -13.17 -8.62 8.43
CA PRO A 202 -11.72 -8.78 8.30
C PRO A 202 -11.28 -10.23 8.04
N TRP A 203 -11.97 -11.20 8.66
CA TRP A 203 -11.68 -12.63 8.47
C TRP A 203 -12.11 -13.14 7.10
N VAL A 204 -13.29 -12.73 6.62
CA VAL A 204 -13.76 -13.05 5.26
C VAL A 204 -12.87 -12.39 4.21
N ALA A 205 -12.41 -11.16 4.46
CA ALA A 205 -11.45 -10.46 3.61
C ALA A 205 -10.11 -11.21 3.55
N LEU A 206 -9.60 -11.69 4.70
CA LEU A 206 -8.38 -12.48 4.77
C LEU A 206 -8.51 -13.76 3.92
N ALA A 207 -9.62 -14.50 4.07
CA ALA A 207 -9.89 -15.71 3.30
C ALA A 207 -9.98 -15.42 1.79
N GLY A 208 -10.70 -14.36 1.40
CA GLY A 208 -10.78 -13.91 0.00
C GLY A 208 -9.40 -13.52 -0.56
N GLY A 209 -8.58 -12.84 0.23
CA GLY A 209 -7.21 -12.49 -0.12
C GLY A 209 -6.32 -13.72 -0.36
N VAL A 210 -6.42 -14.75 0.49
CA VAL A 210 -5.67 -16.00 0.32
C VAL A 210 -6.06 -16.69 -0.98
N VAL A 211 -7.37 -16.78 -1.28
CA VAL A 211 -7.87 -17.35 -2.54
C VAL A 211 -7.38 -16.55 -3.75
N ALA A 212 -7.45 -15.21 -3.67
CA ALA A 212 -7.02 -14.32 -4.74
C ALA A 212 -5.52 -14.46 -5.02
N VAL A 213 -4.69 -14.50 -3.98
CA VAL A 213 -3.23 -14.67 -4.10
C VAL A 213 -2.89 -16.06 -4.64
N ALA A 214 -3.59 -17.12 -4.20
CA ALA A 214 -3.38 -18.47 -4.73
C ALA A 214 -3.71 -18.55 -6.24
N GLY A 215 -4.84 -18.00 -6.65
CA GLY A 215 -5.22 -17.87 -8.07
C GLY A 215 -4.18 -17.08 -8.86
N GLY A 216 -3.77 -15.91 -8.33
CA GLY A 216 -2.78 -15.05 -8.96
C GLY A 216 -1.41 -15.72 -9.09
N ALA A 217 -0.97 -16.46 -8.06
CA ALA A 217 0.29 -17.19 -8.09
C ALA A 217 0.30 -18.29 -9.15
N VAL A 218 -0.80 -19.04 -9.27
CA VAL A 218 -0.96 -20.03 -10.35
C VAL A 218 -0.98 -19.32 -11.71
N TRP A 219 -1.69 -18.20 -11.83
CA TRP A 219 -1.76 -17.41 -13.05
C TRP A 219 -0.38 -16.93 -13.50
N LEU A 220 0.44 -16.37 -12.60
CA LEU A 220 1.83 -15.98 -12.91
C LEU A 220 2.69 -17.16 -13.36
N ARG A 221 2.43 -18.38 -12.89
CA ARG A 221 3.23 -19.55 -13.32
C ARG A 221 2.93 -19.99 -14.75
N ILE A 222 1.69 -19.81 -15.20
CA ILE A 222 1.23 -20.28 -16.51
C ILE A 222 1.09 -19.16 -17.55
N ALA A 223 1.07 -17.89 -17.12
CA ALA A 223 0.92 -16.76 -18.01
C ALA A 223 2.07 -16.73 -19.03
N PRO A 224 1.79 -16.52 -20.33
CA PRO A 224 2.80 -16.42 -21.36
C PRO A 224 3.44 -15.02 -21.31
N ALA A 225 4.28 -14.79 -20.30
CA ALA A 225 5.04 -13.57 -20.09
C ALA A 225 6.53 -13.84 -20.24
N ALA A 226 7.22 -12.95 -20.96
CA ALA A 226 8.66 -13.02 -21.19
C ALA A 226 9.27 -11.61 -21.04
N PRO A 227 10.55 -11.50 -20.66
CA PRO A 227 11.21 -10.21 -20.57
C PRO A 227 11.48 -9.65 -21.98
N ARG A 228 11.20 -8.36 -22.20
CA ARG A 228 11.50 -7.64 -23.46
C ARG A 228 12.97 -7.74 -23.87
N ARG A 229 13.85 -7.84 -22.88
CA ARG A 229 15.29 -8.06 -23.05
C ARG A 229 15.72 -9.17 -22.11
N PRO A 230 16.53 -10.14 -22.57
CA PRO A 230 16.98 -11.24 -21.70
C PRO A 230 17.63 -10.68 -20.44
N LEU A 231 17.24 -11.22 -19.28
CA LEU A 231 17.80 -10.73 -18.03
C LEU A 231 19.27 -11.12 -17.94
N ARG A 232 20.09 -10.19 -17.46
CA ARG A 232 21.51 -10.48 -17.21
C ARG A 232 21.62 -11.61 -16.17
N ARG A 233 22.49 -12.58 -16.45
CA ARG A 233 22.90 -13.64 -15.50
C ARG A 233 23.88 -13.08 -14.45
N ARG A 234 23.44 -12.05 -13.73
CA ARG A 234 24.16 -11.39 -12.66
C ARG A 234 23.18 -11.00 -11.56
N VAL A 235 23.69 -10.93 -10.34
CA VAL A 235 22.89 -10.51 -9.18
C VAL A 235 22.48 -9.04 -9.35
N GLY A 236 21.18 -8.79 -9.23
CA GLY A 236 20.61 -7.45 -9.25
C GLY A 236 20.78 -6.76 -7.90
N TRP A 237 21.97 -6.21 -7.63
CA TRP A 237 22.29 -5.54 -6.37
C TRP A 237 21.28 -4.46 -5.97
N ALA A 238 20.74 -3.70 -6.92
CA ALA A 238 19.73 -2.68 -6.64
C ALA A 238 18.47 -3.25 -5.94
N SER A 239 17.98 -4.42 -6.36
CA SER A 239 16.85 -5.08 -5.70
C SER A 239 17.21 -5.54 -4.28
N LEU A 240 18.43 -6.00 -4.05
CA LEU A 240 18.90 -6.40 -2.71
C LEU A 240 19.02 -5.21 -1.77
N VAL A 241 19.62 -4.11 -2.23
CA VAL A 241 19.78 -2.89 -1.44
C VAL A 241 18.41 -2.32 -1.06
N LEU A 242 17.48 -2.25 -2.00
CA LEU A 242 16.12 -1.76 -1.73
C LEU A 242 15.33 -2.72 -0.82
N GLY A 243 15.48 -4.02 -0.98
CA GLY A 243 14.89 -5.02 -0.09
C GLY A 243 15.44 -4.92 1.34
N GLY A 244 16.76 -4.77 1.50
CA GLY A 244 17.42 -4.55 2.78
C GLY A 244 17.00 -3.24 3.44
N LEU A 245 16.92 -2.15 2.65
CA LEU A 245 16.42 -0.86 3.13
C LEU A 245 14.98 -0.96 3.64
N ALA A 246 14.12 -1.75 2.99
CA ALA A 246 12.76 -1.98 3.48
C ALA A 246 12.74 -2.61 4.88
N VAL A 247 13.64 -3.57 5.16
CA VAL A 247 13.76 -4.18 6.49
C VAL A 247 14.27 -3.18 7.52
N VAL A 248 15.30 -2.39 7.19
CA VAL A 248 15.84 -1.36 8.09
C VAL A 248 14.79 -0.31 8.44
N LEU A 249 14.02 0.15 7.45
CA LEU A 249 12.91 1.09 7.67
C LEU A 249 11.79 0.46 8.50
N ALA A 250 11.50 -0.83 8.31
CA ALA A 250 10.52 -1.52 9.13
C ALA A 250 10.99 -1.70 10.58
N LEU A 251 12.29 -1.97 10.81
CA LEU A 251 12.87 -1.95 12.15
C LEU A 251 12.75 -0.55 12.79
N ALA A 252 13.05 0.51 12.03
CA ALA A 252 12.82 1.87 12.51
C ALA A 252 11.34 2.11 12.87
N ALA A 253 10.40 1.58 12.08
CA ALA A 253 8.97 1.66 12.38
C ALA A 253 8.60 0.96 13.69
N VAL A 254 9.22 -0.19 14.03
CA VAL A 254 8.96 -0.91 15.29
C VAL A 254 9.31 -0.04 16.51
N PHE A 255 10.47 0.60 16.50
CA PHE A 255 10.95 1.41 17.63
C PHE A 255 10.51 2.88 17.59
N SER A 256 9.82 3.29 16.53
CA SER A 256 9.32 4.65 16.39
C SER A 256 7.94 4.81 17.01
N THR A 257 7.59 6.03 17.35
CA THR A 257 6.24 6.40 17.81
C THR A 257 5.21 6.22 16.68
N TRP A 258 4.13 5.48 16.94
CA TRP A 258 3.00 5.27 16.03
C TRP A 258 1.83 6.21 16.33
N SER A 259 1.62 6.55 17.60
CA SER A 259 0.64 7.54 18.02
C SER A 259 1.17 8.37 19.18
N ILE A 260 0.77 9.64 19.18
CA ILE A 260 1.08 10.60 20.23
C ILE A 260 -0.26 11.05 20.81
N ASP A 261 -0.50 10.70 22.07
CA ASP A 261 -1.68 11.17 22.79
C ASP A 261 -1.27 12.30 23.74
N ARG A 262 -1.76 13.51 23.47
CA ARG A 262 -1.64 14.68 24.36
C ARG A 262 -3.00 15.14 24.87
N ARG A 263 -4.03 14.30 24.75
CA ARG A 263 -5.35 14.60 25.30
C ARG A 263 -5.23 14.70 26.81
N GLU A 264 -5.84 15.73 27.39
CA GLU A 264 -5.88 15.92 28.84
C GLU A 264 -6.67 14.74 29.46
N GLY A 265 -5.97 13.72 29.93
CA GLY A 265 -6.47 12.86 30.98
C GLY A 265 -6.23 13.61 32.28
N ALA A 266 -7.28 14.14 32.91
CA ALA A 266 -7.13 14.64 34.27
C ALA A 266 -6.87 13.43 35.17
N VAL A 267 -5.62 13.02 35.29
CA VAL A 267 -5.19 12.10 36.35
C VAL A 267 -5.17 12.94 37.61
N ILE A 268 -6.33 13.14 38.22
CA ILE A 268 -6.37 13.61 39.60
C ILE A 268 -5.86 12.42 40.41
N THR A 269 -4.58 12.45 40.78
CA THR A 269 -4.03 11.45 41.68
C THR A 269 -4.73 11.58 43.03
N PRO A 270 -4.78 10.52 43.87
CA PRO A 270 -5.38 10.60 45.20
C PRO A 270 -4.82 11.76 46.04
N GLU A 271 -3.55 12.11 45.84
CA GLU A 271 -2.85 13.22 46.49
C GLU A 271 -3.33 14.59 45.98
N LEU A 272 -3.56 14.73 44.67
CA LEU A 272 -4.16 15.94 44.07
C LEU A 272 -5.63 16.09 44.47
N GLN A 273 -6.36 14.97 44.63
CA GLN A 273 -7.73 14.96 45.12
C GLN A 273 -7.78 15.45 46.57
N ALA A 274 -6.88 14.95 47.42
CA ALA A 274 -6.74 15.39 48.81
C ALA A 274 -6.39 16.88 48.92
N GLN A 275 -5.52 17.41 48.04
CA GLN A 275 -5.21 18.85 48.00
C GLN A 275 -6.42 19.70 47.58
N ILE A 276 -7.21 19.23 46.61
CA ILE A 276 -8.45 19.92 46.22
C ILE A 276 -9.46 19.89 47.39
N ASP A 277 -9.59 18.76 48.06
CA ASP A 277 -10.49 18.61 49.20
C ASP A 277 -10.06 19.48 50.40
N GLU A 278 -8.75 19.61 50.66
CA GLU A 278 -8.19 20.50 51.70
C GLU A 278 -8.48 21.97 51.41
N VAL A 279 -8.28 22.43 50.17
CA VAL A 279 -8.60 23.81 49.75
C VAL A 279 -10.11 24.08 49.87
N MET A 280 -10.95 23.09 49.53
CA MET A 280 -12.39 23.19 49.67
C MET A 280 -12.85 23.17 51.14
N GLU A 281 -12.18 22.45 52.03
CA GLU A 281 -12.42 22.51 53.47
C GLU A 281 -12.05 23.87 54.06
N LYS A 282 -10.89 24.44 53.71
CA LYS A 282 -10.47 25.77 54.15
C LYS A 282 -11.44 26.87 53.72
N ALA A 283 -12.01 26.75 52.52
CA ALA A 283 -13.07 27.64 52.04
C ALA A 283 -14.40 27.47 52.81
N ARG A 284 -14.75 26.24 53.23
CA ARG A 284 -15.94 25.96 54.05
C ARG A 284 -15.78 26.42 55.49
N ALA A 285 -14.57 26.36 56.03
CA ALA A 285 -14.22 26.87 57.36
C ALA A 285 -14.16 28.41 57.43
N GLY A 286 -14.23 29.10 56.28
CA GLY A 286 -14.20 30.56 56.20
C GLY A 286 -12.79 31.15 56.29
N GLU A 287 -11.75 30.32 56.21
CA GLU A 287 -10.34 30.76 56.26
C GLU A 287 -9.88 31.40 54.94
N ILE A 288 -10.56 31.08 53.84
CA ILE A 288 -10.27 31.59 52.49
C ILE A 288 -11.58 31.98 51.81
N GLU A 289 -11.58 33.09 51.07
CA GLU A 289 -12.71 33.53 50.27
C GLU A 289 -12.98 32.54 49.12
N GLN A 290 -14.26 32.24 48.84
CA GLN A 290 -14.65 31.21 47.86
C GLN A 290 -14.06 31.45 46.45
N ALA A 291 -13.89 32.71 46.05
CA ALA A 291 -13.30 33.06 44.76
C ALA A 291 -11.80 32.71 44.67
N VAL A 292 -11.08 32.84 45.79
CA VAL A 292 -9.66 32.49 45.89
C VAL A 292 -9.50 30.96 45.90
N ALA A 293 -10.35 30.25 46.64
CA ALA A 293 -10.36 28.78 46.64
C ALA A 293 -10.67 28.19 45.25
N ALA A 294 -11.62 28.77 44.51
CA ALA A 294 -11.90 28.36 43.12
C ALA A 294 -10.70 28.57 42.19
N THR A 295 -9.92 29.64 42.41
CA THR A 295 -8.71 29.93 41.65
C THR A 295 -7.58 28.96 42.01
N GLU A 296 -7.38 28.65 43.29
CA GLU A 296 -6.39 27.66 43.74
C GLU A 296 -6.70 26.26 43.23
N VAL A 297 -7.97 25.82 43.28
CA VAL A 297 -8.39 24.55 42.68
C VAL A 297 -8.14 24.56 41.16
N ALA A 298 -8.35 25.69 40.48
CA ALA A 298 -8.03 25.81 39.06
C ALA A 298 -6.52 25.72 38.79
N VAL A 299 -5.67 26.29 39.65
CA VAL A 299 -4.20 26.21 39.56
C VAL A 299 -3.71 24.79 39.86
N ILE A 300 -4.24 24.12 40.88
CA ILE A 300 -3.91 22.72 41.21
C ILE A 300 -4.30 21.82 40.04
N ARG A 301 -5.51 21.99 39.48
CA ARG A 301 -5.93 21.30 38.26
C ARG A 301 -5.06 21.65 37.05
N ALA A 302 -4.57 22.89 36.93
CA ALA A 302 -3.66 23.29 35.87
C ALA A 302 -2.25 22.70 36.04
N GLY A 303 -1.77 22.52 37.28
CA GLY A 303 -0.52 21.86 37.61
C GLY A 303 -0.56 20.35 37.33
N ALA A 304 -1.70 19.70 37.62
CA ALA A 304 -1.95 18.31 37.26
C ALA A 304 -2.04 18.08 35.73
N LYS A 305 -2.30 19.12 34.95
CA LYS A 305 -2.36 19.09 33.47
C LYS A 305 -1.00 19.14 32.79
N ALA A 306 0.12 19.03 33.51
CA ALA A 306 1.46 19.12 32.94
C ALA A 306 1.80 17.95 31.98
N ASN A 307 1.37 18.08 30.72
CA ASN A 307 1.98 17.70 29.45
C ASN A 307 2.86 16.43 29.37
N ALA A 308 2.55 15.34 30.07
CA ALA A 308 3.11 14.04 29.73
C ALA A 308 2.39 13.52 28.48
N ALA A 309 2.98 13.73 27.29
CA ALA A 309 2.50 13.10 26.08
C ALA A 309 2.72 11.59 26.20
N ASP A 310 1.67 10.77 26.11
CA ASP A 310 1.84 9.32 26.06
C ASP A 310 2.30 8.96 24.65
N LEU A 311 3.54 8.50 24.57
CA LEU A 311 4.21 8.11 23.33
C LEU A 311 4.04 6.60 23.18
N ILE A 312 3.18 6.19 22.25
CA ILE A 312 2.94 4.79 21.98
C ILE A 312 3.78 4.39 20.77
N ASP A 313 4.75 3.51 20.99
CA ASP A 313 5.65 2.97 19.97
C ASP A 313 5.03 1.77 19.23
N GLY A 314 5.74 1.24 18.22
CA GLY A 314 5.26 0.14 17.39
C GLY A 314 5.43 -1.26 17.99
N ALA A 315 6.10 -1.37 19.14
CA ALA A 315 6.41 -2.63 19.81
C ALA A 315 5.67 -2.82 21.16
N SER A 316 5.21 -1.74 21.77
CA SER A 316 4.51 -1.78 23.05
C SER A 316 3.16 -2.49 22.94
N SER A 317 2.81 -3.19 24.01
CA SER A 317 1.51 -3.85 24.16
C SER A 317 0.35 -2.86 24.31
N ARG A 318 0.64 -1.58 24.60
CA ARG A 318 -0.35 -0.49 24.69
C ARG A 318 -0.71 0.08 23.31
N GLY A 319 0.01 -0.30 22.26
CA GLY A 319 -0.18 0.17 20.89
C GLY A 319 -0.94 -0.80 20.00
N ALA A 320 -1.15 -0.37 18.78
CA ALA A 320 -1.85 -1.13 17.74
C ALA A 320 -1.13 -2.43 17.28
N GLY A 321 0.10 -2.68 17.74
CA GLY A 321 0.90 -3.86 17.36
C GLY A 321 1.37 -3.89 15.89
N LEU A 322 1.09 -2.85 15.11
CA LEU A 322 1.36 -2.81 13.65
C LEU A 322 2.86 -2.71 13.30
N GLY A 323 3.71 -2.30 14.24
CA GLY A 323 5.16 -2.24 14.02
C GLY A 323 5.74 -3.62 13.72
N LEU A 324 5.40 -4.63 14.53
CA LEU A 324 5.86 -6.01 14.33
C LEU A 324 5.30 -6.64 13.05
N VAL A 325 4.03 -6.34 12.74
CA VAL A 325 3.40 -6.77 11.48
C VAL A 325 4.16 -6.18 10.28
N THR A 326 4.50 -4.90 10.35
CA THR A 326 5.29 -4.20 9.32
C THR A 326 6.64 -4.88 9.11
N LEU A 327 7.35 -5.24 10.19
CA LEU A 327 8.63 -5.93 10.12
C LEU A 327 8.51 -7.32 9.46
N GLY A 328 7.52 -8.12 9.86
CA GLY A 328 7.29 -9.45 9.28
C GLY A 328 7.03 -9.38 7.77
N ILE A 329 6.20 -8.44 7.33
CA ILE A 329 5.89 -8.25 5.91
C ILE A 329 7.11 -7.72 5.14
N ALA A 330 7.85 -6.77 5.71
CA ALA A 330 9.06 -6.23 5.08
C ALA A 330 10.15 -7.31 4.91
N ALA A 331 10.31 -8.19 5.90
CA ALA A 331 11.21 -9.35 5.81
C ALA A 331 10.79 -10.30 4.68
N ALA A 332 9.50 -10.63 4.58
CA ALA A 332 8.97 -11.43 3.46
C ALA A 332 9.16 -10.75 2.10
N ALA A 333 8.99 -9.42 2.04
CA ALA A 333 9.23 -8.64 0.83
C ALA A 333 10.70 -8.63 0.42
N ALA A 334 11.62 -8.59 1.40
CA ALA A 334 13.06 -8.71 1.15
C ALA A 334 13.44 -10.09 0.59
N VAL A 335 12.78 -11.17 1.03
CA VAL A 335 12.93 -12.50 0.40
C VAL A 335 12.46 -12.46 -1.07
N GLY A 336 11.32 -11.84 -1.35
CA GLY A 336 10.88 -11.61 -2.74
C GLY A 336 11.89 -10.82 -3.57
N ALA A 337 12.48 -9.77 -2.98
CA ALA A 337 13.54 -8.96 -3.60
C ALA A 337 14.82 -9.77 -3.86
N ALA A 338 15.19 -10.68 -2.94
CA ALA A 338 16.31 -11.61 -3.11
C ALA A 338 16.10 -12.58 -4.27
N VAL A 339 14.89 -13.13 -4.41
CA VAL A 339 14.51 -13.95 -5.57
C VAL A 339 14.58 -13.14 -6.85
N THR A 340 14.08 -11.90 -6.84
CA THR A 340 14.11 -10.96 -7.97
C THR A 340 15.53 -10.66 -8.44
N ALA A 341 16.43 -10.45 -7.48
CA ALA A 341 17.84 -10.18 -7.71
C ALA A 341 18.57 -11.37 -8.35
N GLY A 342 18.02 -12.59 -8.26
CA GLY A 342 18.63 -13.81 -8.78
C GLY A 342 19.51 -14.57 -7.78
N LEU A 343 19.35 -14.33 -6.46
CA LEU A 343 20.07 -15.10 -5.43
C LEU A 343 19.67 -16.58 -5.39
N ILE A 344 18.43 -16.90 -5.78
CA ILE A 344 17.88 -18.27 -5.80
C ILE A 344 17.76 -18.80 -7.24
N GLY A 345 18.66 -18.32 -8.11
CA GLY A 345 18.77 -18.74 -9.51
C GLY A 345 18.31 -17.69 -10.51
N PHE A 346 18.77 -17.84 -11.76
CA PHE A 346 18.61 -16.87 -12.83
C PHE A 346 17.43 -17.13 -13.78
N ALA A 347 16.51 -18.02 -13.42
CA ALA A 347 15.33 -18.29 -14.25
C ALA A 347 14.42 -17.05 -14.28
N ASP A 348 14.17 -16.52 -15.49
CA ASP A 348 13.41 -15.27 -15.70
C ASP A 348 12.05 -15.28 -14.99
N ARG A 349 11.31 -16.41 -15.13
CA ARG A 349 10.01 -16.57 -14.47
C ARG A 349 10.09 -16.50 -12.95
N ARG A 350 11.13 -17.07 -12.32
CA ARG A 350 11.28 -17.01 -10.86
C ARG A 350 11.55 -15.59 -10.40
N ARG A 351 12.42 -14.87 -11.11
CA ARG A 351 12.75 -13.48 -10.81
C ARG A 351 11.55 -12.56 -10.98
N TRP A 352 10.73 -12.80 -12.00
CA TRP A 352 9.46 -12.10 -12.19
C TRP A 352 8.50 -12.35 -11.03
N VAL A 353 8.25 -13.62 -10.66
CA VAL A 353 7.38 -13.96 -9.52
C VAL A 353 7.89 -13.34 -8.21
N GLY A 354 9.19 -13.43 -7.94
CA GLY A 354 9.79 -12.77 -6.76
C GLY A 354 9.55 -11.26 -6.76
N GLY A 355 9.61 -10.63 -7.93
CA GLY A 355 9.39 -9.19 -8.07
C GLY A 355 7.95 -8.80 -7.83
N VAL A 356 7.00 -9.60 -8.33
CA VAL A 356 5.57 -9.41 -8.09
C VAL A 356 5.24 -9.58 -6.60
N VAL A 357 5.83 -10.57 -5.93
CA VAL A 357 5.67 -10.76 -4.47
C VAL A 357 6.22 -9.57 -3.69
N ALA A 358 7.45 -9.12 -3.98
CA ALA A 358 8.03 -7.94 -3.33
C ALA A 358 7.19 -6.67 -3.54
N MET A 359 6.69 -6.49 -4.78
CA MET A 359 5.79 -5.39 -5.12
C MET A 359 4.46 -5.44 -4.37
N GLY A 360 3.81 -6.60 -4.33
CA GLY A 360 2.52 -6.77 -3.66
C GLY A 360 2.62 -6.57 -2.15
N LEU A 361 3.65 -7.13 -1.51
CA LEU A 361 3.90 -6.93 -0.08
C LEU A 361 4.25 -5.46 0.22
N GLY A 362 5.08 -4.82 -0.63
CA GLY A 362 5.41 -3.41 -0.50
C GLY A 362 4.19 -2.49 -0.64
N LEU A 363 3.33 -2.74 -1.63
CA LEU A 363 2.07 -2.01 -1.78
C LEU A 363 1.11 -2.26 -0.62
N GLY A 364 1.10 -3.47 -0.07
CA GLY A 364 0.36 -3.80 1.15
C GLY A 364 0.80 -2.99 2.37
N LEU A 365 2.11 -2.80 2.56
CA LEU A 365 2.65 -1.94 3.62
C LEU A 365 2.27 -0.47 3.45
N ILE A 366 2.28 0.04 2.21
CA ILE A 366 1.75 1.38 1.91
C ILE A 366 0.27 1.45 2.28
N GLY A 367 -0.51 0.42 1.91
CA GLY A 367 -1.92 0.31 2.26
C GLY A 367 -2.18 0.28 3.77
N LEU A 368 -1.33 -0.40 4.54
CA LEU A 368 -1.36 -0.41 6.00
C LEU A 368 -1.12 1.00 6.57
N ALA A 369 -0.07 1.68 6.09
CA ALA A 369 0.26 3.04 6.55
C ALA A 369 -0.88 4.02 6.25
N ILE A 370 -1.48 3.95 5.04
CA ILE A 370 -2.66 4.73 4.66
C ILE A 370 -3.87 4.32 5.51
N GLY A 371 -4.06 3.02 5.76
CA GLY A 371 -5.14 2.50 6.61
C GLY A 371 -5.12 3.10 8.00
N TRP A 372 -3.93 3.17 8.62
CA TRP A 372 -3.74 3.80 9.91
C TRP A 372 -3.91 5.33 9.84
N ALA A 373 -3.06 6.02 9.07
CA ALA A 373 -3.04 7.48 9.01
C ALA A 373 -4.38 8.06 8.52
N GLY A 374 -5.01 7.43 7.54
CA GLY A 374 -6.30 7.83 7.01
C GLY A 374 -7.44 7.65 8.02
N SER A 375 -7.44 6.56 8.79
CA SER A 375 -8.45 6.36 9.84
C SER A 375 -8.34 7.42 10.92
N LEU A 376 -7.12 7.75 11.34
CA LEU A 376 -6.87 8.85 12.26
C LEU A 376 -7.30 10.20 11.64
N ALA A 377 -6.89 10.50 10.41
CA ALA A 377 -7.27 11.74 9.74
C ALA A 377 -8.80 11.90 9.56
N ARG A 378 -9.55 10.79 9.51
CA ARG A 378 -11.00 10.79 9.40
C ARG A 378 -11.71 11.19 10.70
N ALA A 379 -11.23 10.69 11.84
CA ALA A 379 -11.84 10.94 13.14
C ALA A 379 -10.78 10.94 14.25
N THR A 380 -10.43 12.13 14.73
CA THR A 380 -9.43 12.32 15.79
C THR A 380 -9.82 13.49 16.67
N ASP A 381 -9.70 13.32 17.98
CA ASP A 381 -9.84 14.38 18.97
C ASP A 381 -8.67 15.37 18.88
N LEU A 382 -8.91 16.61 19.34
CA LEU A 382 -7.83 17.59 19.48
C LEU A 382 -6.71 17.03 20.37
N LYS A 383 -5.46 17.26 19.96
CA LYS A 383 -4.23 16.84 20.66
C LYS A 383 -3.87 15.35 20.54
N PHE A 384 -4.48 14.59 19.64
CA PHE A 384 -3.97 13.27 19.21
C PHE A 384 -3.38 13.35 17.79
N SER A 385 -2.28 12.65 17.52
CA SER A 385 -1.65 12.64 16.19
C SER A 385 -0.97 11.32 15.85
N SER A 386 -0.94 11.00 14.55
CA SER A 386 -0.13 9.91 14.00
C SER A 386 1.37 10.19 14.15
N GLY A 387 2.13 9.20 14.57
CA GLY A 387 3.58 9.28 14.74
C GLY A 387 4.38 8.92 13.48
N VAL A 388 5.70 9.07 13.59
CA VAL A 388 6.67 8.84 12.50
C VAL A 388 6.84 7.36 12.11
N GLY A 389 6.49 6.42 12.99
CA GLY A 389 6.55 4.98 12.69
C GLY A 389 5.71 4.59 11.47
N VAL A 390 4.58 5.28 11.28
CA VAL A 390 3.68 5.09 10.14
C VAL A 390 4.32 5.54 8.83
N LEU A 391 5.10 6.63 8.86
CA LEU A 391 5.89 7.08 7.72
C LEU A 391 6.95 6.05 7.35
N PHE A 392 7.68 5.53 8.34
CA PHE A 392 8.69 4.49 8.11
C PHE A 392 8.09 3.21 7.54
N ALA A 393 6.90 2.79 8.01
CA ALA A 393 6.16 1.67 7.43
C ALA A 393 5.81 1.91 5.95
N GLY A 394 5.33 3.11 5.61
CA GLY A 394 5.06 3.52 4.24
C GLY A 394 6.31 3.53 3.34
N LEU A 395 7.43 4.06 3.85
CA LEU A 395 8.71 4.10 3.14
C LEU A 395 9.33 2.70 2.97
N ALA A 396 9.15 1.81 3.95
CA ALA A 396 9.52 0.40 3.83
C ALA A 396 8.75 -0.26 2.69
N GLY A 397 7.43 -0.01 2.63
CA GLY A 397 6.58 -0.45 1.53
C GLY A 397 7.01 0.08 0.17
N LEU A 398 7.34 1.38 0.09
CA LEU A 398 7.83 2.03 -1.13
C LEU A 398 9.15 1.40 -1.62
N SER A 399 10.08 1.15 -0.69
CA SER A 399 11.37 0.53 -0.99
C SER A 399 11.20 -0.89 -1.54
N ALA A 400 10.36 -1.71 -0.90
CA ALA A 400 10.02 -3.05 -1.37
C ALA A 400 9.32 -3.05 -2.75
N LEU A 401 8.41 -2.09 -2.97
CA LEU A 401 7.74 -1.89 -4.25
C LEU A 401 8.75 -1.62 -5.37
N PHE A 402 9.70 -0.72 -5.14
CA PHE A 402 10.73 -0.43 -6.12
C PHE A 402 11.70 -1.59 -6.33
N ALA A 403 12.04 -2.34 -5.28
CA ALA A 403 12.92 -3.51 -5.37
C ALA A 403 12.43 -4.53 -6.42
N GLY A 404 11.13 -4.83 -6.43
CA GLY A 404 10.52 -5.73 -7.41
C GLY A 404 10.29 -5.08 -8.78
N ARG A 405 9.90 -3.79 -8.80
CA ARG A 405 9.58 -3.05 -10.05
C ARG A 405 10.73 -3.06 -11.04
N LEU A 406 11.98 -3.05 -10.58
CA LEU A 406 13.18 -3.05 -11.43
C LEU A 406 13.21 -4.21 -12.46
N VAL A 407 12.66 -5.37 -12.09
CA VAL A 407 12.61 -6.55 -12.97
C VAL A 407 11.26 -6.70 -13.63
N VAL A 408 10.18 -6.60 -12.84
CA VAL A 408 8.79 -6.76 -13.35
C VAL A 408 8.51 -5.77 -14.48
N ALA A 409 9.14 -4.60 -14.46
CA ALA A 409 8.91 -3.58 -15.47
C ALA A 409 9.30 -3.98 -16.91
N GLY A 410 10.17 -4.97 -17.06
CA GLY A 410 10.62 -5.46 -18.36
C GLY A 410 9.80 -6.63 -18.89
N PHE A 411 8.83 -7.16 -18.16
CA PHE A 411 8.04 -8.32 -18.59
C PHE A 411 6.80 -7.90 -19.36
N GLU A 412 6.54 -8.61 -20.45
CA GLU A 412 5.34 -8.44 -21.26
C GLU A 412 4.79 -9.78 -21.70
N ARG A 413 3.52 -9.77 -22.11
CA ARG A 413 2.89 -10.94 -22.72
C ARG A 413 3.58 -11.24 -24.06
N THR A 414 3.86 -12.50 -24.33
CA THR A 414 4.54 -12.91 -25.56
C THR A 414 3.68 -12.66 -26.79
N LEU A 415 4.33 -12.18 -27.85
CA LEU A 415 3.72 -11.97 -29.16
C LEU A 415 3.90 -13.22 -30.03
N VAL A 416 2.88 -13.54 -30.83
CA VAL A 416 2.90 -14.60 -31.84
C VAL A 416 2.96 -13.93 -33.21
N TYR A 417 3.91 -14.33 -34.04
CA TYR A 417 4.09 -13.82 -35.39
C TYR A 417 3.53 -14.84 -36.40
N GLU A 418 2.83 -14.37 -37.43
CA GLU A 418 2.10 -15.24 -38.37
C GLU A 418 3.00 -16.23 -39.15
N GLY A 419 4.32 -16.04 -39.16
CA GLY A 419 5.29 -16.96 -39.79
C GLY A 419 5.74 -18.16 -38.95
N SER A 420 5.58 -18.17 -37.61
CA SER A 420 6.05 -19.29 -36.77
C SER A 420 5.01 -20.40 -36.59
N ALA A 421 3.74 -20.15 -36.96
CA ALA A 421 2.70 -21.17 -36.98
C ALA A 421 2.87 -22.18 -38.12
N GLN A 422 3.50 -21.78 -39.24
CA GLN A 422 3.75 -22.67 -40.38
C GLN A 422 4.93 -23.62 -40.16
N VAL A 423 5.99 -23.18 -39.47
CA VAL A 423 7.21 -23.99 -39.27
C VAL A 423 6.92 -25.25 -38.45
N HIS A 424 6.06 -25.17 -37.43
CA HIS A 424 5.63 -26.36 -36.67
C HIS A 424 4.65 -27.27 -37.44
N ALA A 425 3.99 -26.77 -38.48
CA ALA A 425 3.10 -27.57 -39.33
C ALA A 425 3.85 -28.30 -40.46
N THR A 426 4.96 -27.73 -40.95
CA THR A 426 5.86 -28.39 -41.92
C THR A 426 6.73 -29.45 -41.26
N ASP A 427 7.27 -29.20 -40.06
CA ASP A 427 8.13 -30.15 -39.33
C ASP A 427 7.37 -31.42 -38.89
N ARG A 428 6.04 -31.30 -38.73
CA ARG A 428 5.14 -32.43 -38.44
C ARG A 428 4.70 -33.21 -39.67
N LYS A 429 4.90 -32.68 -40.88
CA LYS A 429 4.60 -33.38 -42.14
C LYS A 429 5.82 -34.11 -42.71
N GLU A 430 7.03 -33.73 -42.32
CA GLU A 430 8.28 -34.38 -42.76
C GLU A 430 8.72 -35.56 -41.88
N THR A 431 7.98 -35.89 -40.82
CA THR A 431 8.33 -36.95 -39.85
C THR A 431 7.32 -38.11 -39.77
N THR A 432 6.64 -38.40 -40.87
CA THR A 432 5.91 -39.67 -41.04
C THR A 432 6.43 -40.37 -42.30
N PRO A 433 7.04 -41.57 -42.17
CA PRO A 433 7.55 -42.34 -43.31
C PRO A 433 6.44 -42.84 -44.25
#